data_AF-A0A2T2W4W3-F1
#
_entry.id   AF-A0A2T2W4W3-F1
#
_cell.length_a   1.000
_cell.length_b   1.000
_cell.length_c   1.000
_cell.angle_alpha   90.00
_cell.angle_beta   90.00
_cell.angle_gamma   90.00
#
_symmetry.space_group_name_H-M   'P 1'
#
loop_
_entity.id
_entity.type
_entity.pdbx_description
1 polymer ?
#
loop_
_entity_poly.entity_id
_entity_poly.type
_entity_poly.pdbx_seq_one_letter_code
_entity_poly.pdbx_strand_id
1 'polypeptide(L)'
;MIEVAKSLSQVASDRLSESSQDNISTLDQQHFSTVIKYAQAASNLTQQAQTSDDWQQVIHLWQLALNSIDHVSSKSPLYAEVQVKKVVYRDNLAYSRQELDMAPFRGGVKAAEEASRLAIEASTEEDWQTVADKWQAALTKMQAVSSNNQHYSTAQSKLIEYSTKFAYAQKRYLDSQATYQP
;
A
#
# COMPACT_ATOMS: atom_id res chain seq x y z
N MET A 1 -50.76 31.82 35.59
CA MET A 1 -50.13 30.95 34.56
C MET A 1 -49.66 31.86 33.44
N ILE A 2 -48.35 32.01 33.23
CA ILE A 2 -47.79 32.91 32.20
C ILE A 2 -47.50 32.06 30.97
N GLU A 3 -48.26 32.30 29.91
CA GLU A 3 -48.07 31.71 28.58
C GLU A 3 -47.03 32.55 27.85
N VAL A 4 -45.80 32.05 27.78
CA VAL A 4 -44.68 32.73 27.10
C VAL A 4 -44.86 32.51 25.60
N ALA A 5 -45.53 33.45 24.94
CA ALA A 5 -45.58 33.51 23.48
C ALA A 5 -44.15 33.80 22.95
N LYS A 6 -43.43 32.76 22.49
CA LYS A 6 -42.20 32.94 21.73
C LYS A 6 -42.51 33.79 20.48
N SER A 7 -41.75 34.85 20.25
CA SER A 7 -41.91 35.69 19.06
C SER A 7 -41.62 34.87 17.79
N LEU A 8 -42.33 35.15 16.69
CA LEU A 8 -42.20 34.43 15.41
C LEU A 8 -40.74 34.40 14.89
N SER A 9 -39.93 35.42 15.21
CA SER A 9 -38.51 35.50 14.87
C SER A 9 -37.64 34.48 15.63
N GLN A 10 -37.98 34.19 16.88
CA GLN A 10 -37.25 33.21 17.70
C GLN A 10 -37.54 31.79 17.20
N VAL A 11 -38.81 31.49 16.89
CA VAL A 11 -39.23 30.19 16.35
C VAL A 11 -38.60 29.92 14.98
N ALA A 12 -38.47 30.94 14.12
CA ALA A 12 -37.79 30.81 12.83
C ALA A 12 -36.28 30.53 12.98
N SER A 13 -35.62 31.18 13.95
CA SER A 13 -34.19 30.96 14.23
C SER A 13 -33.93 29.59 14.83
N ASP A 14 -34.77 29.15 15.77
CA ASP A 14 -34.70 27.83 16.40
C ASP A 14 -34.86 26.72 15.32
N ARG A 15 -35.84 26.85 14.41
CA ARG A 15 -36.05 25.89 13.29
C ARG A 15 -34.92 25.87 12.26
N LEU A 16 -34.31 27.03 11.98
CA LEU A 16 -33.13 27.11 11.11
C LEU A 16 -31.91 26.45 11.76
N SER A 17 -31.79 26.53 13.09
CA SER A 17 -30.72 25.87 13.84
C SER A 17 -30.90 24.35 13.91
N GLU A 18 -32.13 23.87 14.12
CA GLU A 18 -32.47 22.44 14.12
C GLU A 18 -32.25 21.81 12.74
N SER A 19 -32.76 22.44 11.67
CA SER A 19 -32.53 21.95 10.29
C SER A 19 -31.05 21.98 9.89
N SER A 20 -30.26 22.95 10.39
CA SER A 20 -28.82 22.98 10.19
C SER A 20 -28.11 21.86 10.97
N GLN A 21 -28.56 21.55 12.18
CA GLN A 21 -28.02 20.44 12.97
C GLN A 21 -28.33 19.08 12.35
N ASP A 22 -29.54 18.87 11.82
CA ASP A 22 -29.91 17.63 11.13
C ASP A 22 -29.10 17.42 9.84
N ASN A 23 -28.87 18.50 9.08
CA ASN A 23 -28.02 18.47 7.89
C ASN A 23 -26.55 18.19 8.24
N ILE A 24 -26.03 18.80 9.31
CA ILE A 24 -24.67 18.54 9.81
C ILE A 24 -24.55 17.08 10.28
N SER A 25 -25.54 16.55 11.01
CA SER A 25 -25.56 15.17 11.48
C SER A 25 -25.54 14.16 10.32
N THR A 26 -26.33 14.41 9.26
CA THR A 26 -26.36 13.54 8.07
C THR A 26 -25.05 13.60 7.29
N LEU A 27 -24.48 14.80 7.14
CA LEU A 27 -23.19 14.99 6.47
C LEU A 27 -22.03 14.35 7.25
N ASP A 28 -22.01 14.51 8.58
CA ASP A 28 -21.02 13.89 9.45
C ASP A 28 -21.08 12.36 9.40
N GLN A 29 -22.27 11.76 9.30
CA GLN A 29 -22.44 10.32 9.11
C GLN A 29 -21.86 9.85 7.77
N GLN A 30 -22.03 10.63 6.69
CA GLN A 30 -21.43 10.32 5.39
C GLN A 30 -19.90 10.42 5.42
N HIS A 31 -19.36 11.48 6.04
CA HIS A 31 -17.92 11.62 6.23
C HIS A 31 -17.35 10.47 7.08
N PHE A 32 -18.01 10.12 8.17
CA PHE A 32 -17.63 8.97 9.00
C PHE A 32 -17.67 7.65 8.22
N SER A 33 -18.73 7.39 7.46
CA SER A 33 -18.83 6.20 6.61
C SER A 33 -17.68 6.12 5.60
N THR A 34 -17.28 7.26 5.03
CA THR A 34 -16.15 7.36 4.09
C THR A 34 -14.81 7.04 4.76
N VAL A 35 -14.59 7.54 5.98
CA VAL A 35 -13.42 7.20 6.80
C VAL A 35 -13.32 5.68 6.99
N ILE A 36 -14.41 5.04 7.42
CA ILE A 36 -14.45 3.60 7.67
C ILE A 36 -14.22 2.79 6.39
N LYS A 37 -14.84 3.19 5.27
CA LYS A 37 -14.68 2.54 3.97
C LYS A 37 -13.21 2.46 3.55
N TYR A 38 -12.49 3.59 3.57
CA TYR A 38 -11.08 3.61 3.18
C TYR A 38 -10.19 2.86 4.15
N ALA A 39 -10.44 2.99 5.45
CA ALA A 39 -9.69 2.27 6.46
C ALA A 39 -9.85 0.74 6.35
N GLN A 40 -11.07 0.26 6.10
CA GLN A 40 -11.33 -1.16 5.88
C GLN A 40 -10.64 -1.67 4.61
N ALA A 41 -10.72 -0.92 3.51
CA ALA A 41 -10.02 -1.27 2.28
C ALA A 41 -8.50 -1.34 2.50
N ALA A 42 -7.92 -0.37 3.21
CA ALA A 42 -6.50 -0.35 3.54
C ALA A 42 -6.11 -1.55 4.41
N SER A 43 -6.87 -1.83 5.46
CA SER A 43 -6.63 -2.95 6.37
C SER A 43 -6.75 -4.32 5.70
N ASN A 44 -7.68 -4.47 4.75
CA ASN A 44 -7.82 -5.70 3.98
C ASN A 44 -6.66 -5.88 3.02
N LEU A 45 -6.27 -4.82 2.29
CA LEU A 45 -5.16 -4.90 1.36
C LEU A 45 -3.82 -5.14 2.06
N THR A 46 -3.61 -4.57 3.25
CA THR A 46 -2.42 -4.76 4.09
C THR A 46 -2.12 -6.24 4.34
N GLN A 47 -3.16 -7.08 4.52
CA GLN A 47 -2.99 -8.51 4.83
C GLN A 47 -2.42 -9.33 3.67
N GLN A 48 -2.58 -8.85 2.44
CA GLN A 48 -2.17 -9.56 1.22
C GLN A 48 -1.10 -8.81 0.42
N ALA A 49 -0.73 -7.60 0.83
CA ALA A 49 0.24 -6.77 0.13
C ALA A 49 1.63 -7.41 0.16
N GLN A 50 2.26 -7.52 -1.01
CA GLN A 50 3.59 -8.13 -1.13
C GLN A 50 4.53 -7.26 -1.95
N THR A 51 4.00 -6.60 -2.98
CA THR A 51 4.76 -5.80 -3.94
C THR A 51 4.79 -4.33 -3.56
N SER A 52 5.72 -3.58 -4.14
CA SER A 52 5.76 -2.12 -3.98
C SER A 52 4.44 -1.46 -4.40
N ASP A 53 3.80 -1.94 -5.47
CA ASP A 53 2.54 -1.40 -5.97
C ASP A 53 1.40 -1.65 -4.97
N ASP A 54 1.34 -2.85 -4.37
CA ASP A 54 0.36 -3.15 -3.32
C ASP A 54 0.52 -2.18 -2.14
N TRP A 55 1.75 -1.97 -1.67
CA TRP A 55 2.03 -1.09 -0.53
C TRP A 55 1.78 0.39 -0.84
N GLN A 56 2.04 0.84 -2.07
CA GLN A 56 1.63 2.17 -2.52
C GLN A 56 0.10 2.35 -2.46
N GLN A 57 -0.66 1.33 -2.86
CA GLN A 57 -2.11 1.37 -2.78
C GLN A 57 -2.62 1.35 -1.34
N VAL A 58 -2.00 0.58 -0.43
CA VAL A 58 -2.30 0.61 1.01
C VAL A 58 -2.05 2.01 1.58
N ILE A 59 -0.90 2.61 1.28
CA ILE A 59 -0.54 3.98 1.70
C ILE A 59 -1.58 4.98 1.22
N HIS A 60 -1.99 4.89 -0.04
CA HIS A 60 -2.99 5.78 -0.62
C HIS A 60 -4.34 5.66 0.12
N LEU A 61 -4.79 4.44 0.43
CA LEU A 61 -6.05 4.22 1.15
C LEU A 61 -5.99 4.77 2.59
N TRP A 62 -4.86 4.60 3.30
CA TRP A 62 -4.69 5.22 4.62
C TRP A 62 -4.69 6.74 4.57
N GLN A 63 -4.08 7.34 3.54
CA GLN A 63 -4.12 8.78 3.32
C GLN A 63 -5.54 9.29 3.05
N LEU A 64 -6.33 8.58 2.23
CA LEU A 64 -7.73 8.91 1.99
C LEU A 64 -8.58 8.84 3.27
N ALA A 65 -8.37 7.81 4.11
CA ALA A 65 -9.03 7.70 5.39
C ALA A 65 -8.68 8.87 6.33
N LEU A 66 -7.39 9.23 6.42
CA LEU A 66 -6.93 10.34 7.24
C LEU A 66 -7.46 11.70 6.77
N ASN A 67 -7.46 11.95 5.45
CA ASN A 67 -8.03 13.17 4.88
C ASN A 67 -9.54 13.26 5.13
N SER A 68 -10.24 12.11 5.09
CA SER A 68 -11.68 12.06 5.35
C SER A 68 -12.03 12.40 6.81
N ILE A 69 -11.14 12.12 7.77
CA ILE A 69 -11.33 12.48 9.18
C ILE A 69 -11.38 14.01 9.35
N ASP A 70 -10.59 14.76 8.57
CA ASP A 70 -10.52 16.22 8.69
C ASP A 70 -11.80 16.93 8.22
N HIS A 71 -12.72 16.21 7.56
CA HIS A 71 -14.04 16.71 7.18
C HIS A 71 -15.14 16.45 8.21
N VAL A 72 -14.87 15.65 9.26
CA VAL A 72 -15.85 15.41 10.33
C VAL A 72 -15.89 16.64 11.24
N SER A 73 -17.08 17.23 11.39
CA SER A 73 -17.27 18.44 12.20
C SER A 73 -16.84 18.21 13.65
N SER A 74 -16.19 19.21 14.26
CA SER A 74 -15.89 19.18 15.70
C SER A 74 -17.13 19.19 16.60
N LYS A 75 -18.31 19.48 16.03
CA LYS A 75 -19.61 19.42 16.71
C LYS A 75 -20.28 18.05 16.56
N SER A 76 -19.74 17.17 15.72
CA SER A 76 -20.26 15.83 15.52
C SER A 76 -20.16 15.02 16.81
N PRO A 77 -21.18 14.23 17.19
CA PRO A 77 -21.04 13.26 18.28
C PRO A 77 -19.96 12.20 17.99
N LEU A 78 -19.59 12.01 16.72
CA LEU A 78 -18.57 11.06 16.27
C LEU A 78 -17.14 11.63 16.31
N TYR A 79 -16.98 12.93 16.57
CA TYR A 79 -15.69 13.62 16.48
C TYR A 79 -14.63 12.99 17.38
N ALA A 80 -14.97 12.71 18.63
CA ALA A 80 -14.04 12.09 19.58
C ALA A 80 -13.58 10.71 19.08
N GLU A 81 -14.48 9.90 18.52
CA GLU A 81 -14.16 8.58 18.01
C GLU A 81 -13.19 8.64 16.81
N VAL A 82 -13.44 9.55 15.84
CA VAL A 82 -12.55 9.67 14.67
C VAL A 82 -11.18 10.22 15.03
N GLN A 83 -11.07 11.09 16.04
CA GLN A 83 -9.76 11.57 16.49
C GLN A 83 -8.92 10.45 17.13
N VAL A 84 -9.55 9.50 17.84
CA VAL A 84 -8.85 8.30 18.32
C VAL A 84 -8.39 7.44 17.14
N LYS A 85 -9.25 7.18 16.15
CA LYS A 85 -8.87 6.43 14.94
C LYS A 85 -7.75 7.11 14.15
N LYS A 86 -7.68 8.44 14.15
CA LYS A 86 -6.63 9.22 13.46
C LYS A 86 -5.23 8.84 13.93
N VAL A 87 -5.05 8.57 15.22
CA VAL A 87 -3.76 8.12 15.78
C VAL A 87 -3.41 6.74 15.21
N VAL A 88 -4.33 5.78 15.31
CA VAL A 88 -4.15 4.42 14.79
C VAL A 88 -3.84 4.41 13.29
N TYR A 89 -4.53 5.22 12.49
CA TYR A 89 -4.33 5.27 11.03
C TYR A 89 -2.99 5.90 10.65
N ARG A 90 -2.46 6.82 11.47
CA ARG A 90 -1.10 7.35 11.28
C ARG A 90 -0.05 6.27 11.52
N ASP A 91 -0.23 5.45 12.55
CA ASP A 91 0.68 4.34 12.83
C ASP A 91 0.64 3.29 11.71
N ASN A 92 -0.55 2.94 11.23
CA ASN A 92 -0.72 2.02 10.10
C ASN A 92 -0.11 2.57 8.79
N LEU A 93 -0.23 3.88 8.54
CA LEU A 93 0.41 4.55 7.41
C LEU A 93 1.94 4.50 7.54
N ALA A 94 2.49 4.75 8.73
CA ALA A 94 3.92 4.66 8.98
C ALA A 94 4.45 3.25 8.75
N TYR A 95 3.74 2.23 9.27
CA TYR A 95 4.03 0.83 9.02
C TYR A 95 4.03 0.50 7.52
N SER A 96 3.00 0.93 6.79
CA SER A 96 2.89 0.67 5.35
C SER A 96 4.01 1.31 4.52
N ARG A 97 4.52 2.48 4.96
CA ARG A 97 5.70 3.13 4.37
C ARG A 97 6.98 2.34 4.61
N GLN A 98 7.15 1.79 5.81
CA GLN A 98 8.27 0.90 6.11
C GLN A 98 8.19 -0.36 5.24
N GLU A 99 7.01 -0.93 5.06
CA GLU A 99 6.81 -2.10 4.20
C GLU A 99 7.09 -1.80 2.73
N LEU A 100 6.68 -0.64 2.22
CA LEU A 100 7.03 -0.19 0.88
C LEU A 100 8.55 -0.11 0.68
N ASP A 101 9.28 0.42 1.66
CA ASP A 101 10.75 0.50 1.61
C ASP A 101 11.39 -0.91 1.59
N MET A 102 10.83 -1.86 2.34
CA MET A 102 11.32 -3.25 2.36
C MET A 102 10.94 -4.09 1.14
N ALA A 103 9.87 -3.73 0.42
CA ALA A 103 9.30 -4.56 -0.65
C ALA A 103 10.27 -4.90 -1.79
N PRO A 104 11.09 -3.95 -2.33
CA PRO A 104 12.07 -4.28 -3.37
C PRO A 104 13.10 -5.32 -2.90
N PHE A 105 13.61 -5.19 -1.68
CA PHE A 105 14.59 -6.12 -1.13
C PHE A 105 14.01 -7.55 -1.03
N ARG A 106 12.85 -7.69 -0.38
CA ARG A 106 12.18 -9.01 -0.25
C ARG A 106 11.84 -9.61 -1.60
N GLY A 107 11.31 -8.79 -2.52
CA GLY A 107 10.99 -9.23 -3.87
C GLY A 107 12.23 -9.68 -4.65
N GLY A 108 13.36 -9.00 -4.46
CA GLY A 108 14.63 -9.35 -5.08
C GLY A 108 15.15 -10.70 -4.58
N VAL A 109 15.12 -10.92 -3.26
CA VAL A 109 15.52 -12.21 -2.66
C VAL A 109 14.63 -13.34 -3.17
N LYS A 110 13.30 -13.16 -3.12
CA LYS A 110 12.35 -14.17 -3.59
C LYS A 110 12.54 -14.53 -5.07
N ALA A 111 12.79 -13.53 -5.93
CA ALA A 111 13.04 -13.77 -7.35
C ALA A 111 14.34 -14.56 -7.58
N ALA A 112 15.38 -14.25 -6.80
CA ALA A 112 16.65 -14.97 -6.86
C ALA A 112 16.55 -16.42 -6.36
N GLU A 113 15.82 -16.66 -5.27
CA GLU A 113 15.56 -18.01 -4.75
C GLU A 113 14.84 -18.86 -5.79
N GLU A 114 13.81 -18.31 -6.43
CA GLU A 114 13.08 -18.99 -7.49
C GLU A 114 13.95 -19.24 -8.73
N ALA A 115 14.77 -18.27 -9.14
CA ALA A 115 15.72 -18.44 -10.22
C ALA A 115 16.72 -19.58 -9.93
N SER A 116 17.24 -19.63 -8.71
CA SER A 116 18.15 -20.68 -8.24
C SER A 116 17.48 -22.05 -8.26
N ARG A 117 16.23 -22.15 -7.80
CA ARG A 117 15.47 -23.40 -7.79
C ARG A 117 15.24 -23.91 -9.22
N LEU A 118 14.74 -23.04 -10.11
CA LEU A 118 14.47 -23.38 -11.50
C LEU A 118 15.73 -23.80 -12.26
N ALA A 119 16.88 -23.17 -11.97
CA ALA A 119 18.14 -23.49 -12.63
C ALA A 119 18.64 -24.93 -12.37
N ILE A 120 18.19 -25.57 -11.29
CA ILE A 120 18.56 -26.96 -10.97
C ILE A 120 17.90 -27.95 -11.92
N GLU A 121 16.66 -27.66 -12.34
CA GLU A 121 15.81 -28.54 -13.14
C GLU A 121 15.81 -28.15 -14.63
N ALA A 122 16.35 -26.97 -14.97
CA ALA A 122 16.33 -26.42 -16.32
C ALA A 122 17.08 -27.27 -17.34
N SER A 123 16.37 -27.65 -18.41
CA SER A 123 16.89 -28.53 -19.47
C SER A 123 16.61 -28.01 -20.88
N THR A 124 15.55 -27.22 -21.04
CA THR A 124 15.13 -26.65 -22.31
C THR A 124 15.52 -25.19 -22.46
N GLU A 125 15.46 -24.67 -23.68
CA GLU A 125 15.61 -23.24 -23.94
C GLU A 125 14.64 -22.39 -23.11
N GLU A 126 13.35 -22.78 -23.08
CA GLU A 126 12.31 -22.07 -22.34
C GLU A 126 12.58 -22.06 -20.82
N ASP A 127 13.10 -23.16 -20.28
CA ASP A 127 13.52 -23.21 -18.88
C ASP A 127 14.64 -22.19 -18.60
N TRP A 128 15.68 -22.16 -19.44
CA TRP A 128 16.81 -21.25 -19.25
C TRP A 128 16.43 -19.79 -19.47
N GLN A 129 15.51 -19.51 -20.40
CA GLN A 129 14.92 -18.18 -20.54
C GLN A 129 14.21 -17.78 -19.24
N THR A 130 13.37 -18.65 -18.69
CA THR A 130 12.65 -18.39 -17.43
C THR A 130 13.61 -18.13 -16.28
N VAL A 131 14.69 -18.92 -16.15
CA VAL A 131 15.73 -18.72 -15.13
C VAL A 131 16.40 -17.35 -15.30
N ALA A 132 16.75 -16.96 -16.53
CA ALA A 132 17.36 -15.66 -16.83
C ALA A 132 16.41 -14.51 -16.47
N ASP A 133 15.12 -14.61 -16.81
CA ASP A 133 14.11 -13.60 -16.49
C ASP A 133 13.93 -13.43 -14.96
N LYS A 134 13.96 -14.52 -14.19
CA LYS A 134 13.91 -14.43 -12.72
C LYS A 134 15.15 -13.76 -12.13
N TRP A 135 16.35 -14.08 -12.63
CA TRP A 135 17.57 -13.38 -12.21
C TRP A 135 17.54 -11.89 -12.57
N GLN A 136 17.07 -11.55 -13.77
CA GLN A 136 16.91 -10.16 -14.19
C GLN A 136 15.91 -9.43 -13.29
N ALA A 137 14.79 -10.07 -12.94
CA ALA A 137 13.82 -9.51 -12.00
C ALA A 137 14.42 -9.29 -10.60
N ALA A 138 15.27 -10.21 -10.12
CA ALA A 138 15.99 -10.07 -8.86
C ALA A 138 16.93 -8.87 -8.88
N LEU A 139 17.71 -8.71 -9.95
CA LEU A 139 18.60 -7.56 -10.16
C LEU A 139 17.84 -6.23 -10.14
N THR A 140 16.78 -6.13 -10.95
CA THR A 140 15.96 -4.91 -11.02
C THR A 140 15.41 -4.53 -9.64
N LYS A 141 14.96 -5.50 -8.86
CA LYS A 141 14.40 -5.25 -7.52
C LYS A 141 15.46 -4.88 -6.49
N MET A 142 16.63 -5.53 -6.52
CA MET A 142 17.75 -5.15 -5.65
C MET A 142 18.28 -3.75 -5.96
N GLN A 143 18.28 -3.36 -7.24
CA GLN A 143 18.66 -2.01 -7.67
C GLN A 143 17.67 -0.94 -7.19
N ALA A 144 16.39 -1.28 -7.04
CA ALA A 144 15.34 -0.39 -6.56
C ALA A 144 15.34 -0.22 -5.03
N VAL A 145 16.20 -0.92 -4.28
CA VAL A 145 16.36 -0.72 -2.84
C VAL A 145 16.96 0.66 -2.59
N SER A 146 16.25 1.48 -1.81
CA SER A 146 16.65 2.85 -1.46
C SER A 146 17.98 2.88 -0.69
N SER A 147 18.78 3.93 -0.86
CA SER A 147 20.04 4.11 -0.12
C SER A 147 19.84 4.32 1.39
N ASN A 148 18.66 4.74 1.81
CA ASN A 148 18.31 4.92 3.24
C ASN A 148 17.76 3.63 3.87
N ASN A 149 17.57 2.58 3.08
CA ASN A 149 17.08 1.30 3.53
C ASN A 149 18.14 0.58 4.37
N GLN A 150 17.75 -0.01 5.50
CA GLN A 150 18.67 -0.76 6.36
C GLN A 150 19.37 -1.94 5.66
N HIS A 151 18.80 -2.47 4.56
CA HIS A 151 19.36 -3.56 3.77
C HIS A 151 20.08 -3.11 2.51
N TYR A 152 20.28 -1.80 2.30
CA TYR A 152 20.89 -1.27 1.09
C TYR A 152 22.25 -1.89 0.78
N SER A 153 23.17 -1.92 1.76
CA SER A 153 24.50 -2.51 1.58
C SER A 153 24.45 -3.99 1.20
N THR A 154 23.49 -4.73 1.79
CA THR A 154 23.24 -6.13 1.43
C THR A 154 22.71 -6.26 0.00
N ALA A 155 21.77 -5.41 -0.40
CA ALA A 155 21.23 -5.38 -1.76
C ALA A 155 22.33 -5.10 -2.79
N GLN A 156 23.21 -4.12 -2.52
CA GLN A 156 24.34 -3.80 -3.40
C GLN A 156 25.32 -4.98 -3.53
N SER A 157 25.60 -5.68 -2.44
CA SER A 157 26.44 -6.89 -2.48
C SER A 157 25.78 -8.00 -3.30
N LYS A 158 24.45 -8.17 -3.16
CA LYS A 158 23.68 -9.17 -3.91
C LYS A 158 23.56 -8.86 -5.40
N LEU A 159 23.58 -7.60 -5.81
CA LEU A 159 23.62 -7.23 -7.24
C LEU A 159 24.82 -7.86 -7.96
N ILE A 160 25.99 -7.86 -7.33
CA ILE A 160 27.21 -8.45 -7.89
C ILE A 160 27.04 -9.96 -8.06
N GLU A 161 26.60 -10.64 -7.00
CA GLU A 161 26.37 -12.09 -7.01
C GLU A 161 25.31 -12.48 -8.07
N TYR A 162 24.19 -11.78 -8.09
CA TYR A 162 23.07 -12.08 -8.98
C TYR A 162 23.41 -11.76 -10.44
N SER A 163 24.25 -10.76 -10.71
CA SER A 163 24.69 -10.45 -12.08
C SER A 163 25.50 -11.61 -12.68
N THR A 164 26.32 -12.27 -11.88
CA THR A 164 27.07 -13.46 -12.31
C THR A 164 26.13 -14.62 -12.62
N LYS A 165 25.11 -14.84 -11.78
CA LYS A 165 24.12 -15.92 -11.98
C LYS A 165 23.21 -15.63 -13.19
N PHE A 166 22.84 -14.37 -13.41
CA PHE A 166 22.12 -13.93 -14.60
C PHE A 166 22.93 -14.20 -15.87
N ALA A 167 24.19 -13.79 -15.92
CA ALA A 167 25.06 -14.01 -17.06
C ALA A 167 25.22 -15.50 -17.39
N TYR A 168 25.34 -16.34 -16.36
CA TYR A 168 25.36 -17.79 -16.52
C TYR A 168 24.05 -18.31 -17.15
N ALA A 169 22.89 -17.92 -16.63
CA ALA A 169 21.60 -18.34 -17.16
C ALA A 169 21.39 -17.87 -18.61
N GLN A 170 21.77 -16.62 -18.93
CA GLN A 170 21.70 -16.08 -20.28
C GLN A 170 22.59 -16.86 -21.25
N LYS A 171 23.80 -17.24 -20.82
CA LYS A 171 24.67 -18.09 -21.63
C LYS A 171 24.01 -19.44 -21.92
N ARG A 172 23.43 -20.09 -20.90
CA ARG A 172 22.73 -21.37 -21.07
C ARG A 172 21.56 -21.27 -22.05
N TYR A 173 20.78 -20.19 -21.97
CA TYR A 173 19.70 -19.90 -22.92
C TYR A 173 20.21 -19.80 -24.37
N LEU A 174 21.27 -19.03 -24.60
CA LEU A 174 21.87 -18.87 -25.94
C LEU A 174 22.46 -20.18 -26.49
N ASP A 175 23.15 -20.96 -25.64
CA ASP A 175 23.72 -22.25 -26.02
C ASP A 175 22.60 -23.26 -26.39
N SER A 176 21.47 -23.23 -25.68
CA SER A 176 20.29 -24.06 -25.99
C SER A 176 19.67 -23.72 -27.34
N GLN A 177 19.65 -22.45 -27.76
CA GLN A 177 19.19 -22.04 -29.10
C GLN A 177 20.11 -22.53 -30.21
N ALA A 178 21.43 -22.43 -30.02
CA ALA A 178 22.40 -22.82 -31.02
C ALA A 178 22.40 -24.35 -31.30
N THR A 179 21.96 -25.14 -30.33
CA THR A 179 21.89 -26.60 -30.43
C THR A 179 20.61 -27.09 -31.14
N TYR A 180 19.61 -26.22 -31.32
CA TYR A 180 18.34 -26.50 -31.99
C TYR A 180 18.30 -25.85 -33.38
N GLN A 181 19.22 -26.21 -34.27
CA GLN A 181 19.08 -25.91 -35.70
C GLN A 181 18.50 -27.14 -36.44
N PRO A 182 17.32 -27.03 -37.08
CA PRO A 182 16.71 -28.12 -37.84
C PRO A 182 17.46 -28.47 -39.13
#